data_AF-A0A2G9RSB0-F1
#
_entry.id   AF-A0A2G9RSB0-F1
#
_cell.length_a   1.000
_cell.length_b   1.000
_cell.length_c   1.000
_cell.angle_alpha   90.00
_cell.angle_beta   90.00
_cell.angle_gamma   90.00
#
_symmetry.space_group_name_H-M   'P 1'
#
loop_
_entity.id
_entity.type
_entity.pdbx_description
1 polymer ?
#
loop_
_entity_poly.entity_id
_entity_poly.type
_entity_poly.pdbx_seq_one_letter_code
_entity_poly.pdbx_strand_id
1 'polypeptide(L)'
;MDRTPCVVHNLQLVVHMVHEGASVKRILDKARSIVNLFRKSSIATQKLLEHCGLILLNDCLTHWSSTFNMIARLLKLKESVCQIANMGWDGLLPSEWQKLTSLHDLLLPFAEHTKTLQSDTMSMALAVSALFDLLSHLEDFKQKTLATKTLPQLHR
;
A
#
# COMPACT_ATOMS: atom_id res chain seq x y z
N MET A 1 8.50 24.01 -27.03
CA MET A 1 7.95 22.64 -27.19
C MET A 1 7.66 22.14 -25.79
N ASP A 2 6.43 22.37 -25.32
CA ASP A 2 5.99 21.90 -24.01
C ASP A 2 5.80 20.39 -24.07
N ARG A 3 6.65 19.65 -23.34
CA ARG A 3 6.46 18.22 -23.18
C ARG A 3 5.25 18.02 -22.29
N THR A 4 4.15 17.51 -22.84
CA THR A 4 3.01 17.06 -22.04
C THR A 4 3.51 16.02 -21.03
N PRO A 5 3.30 16.23 -19.72
CA PRO A 5 3.75 15.25 -18.73
C PRO A 5 3.06 13.91 -19.00
N CYS A 6 3.84 12.83 -19.04
CA CYS A 6 3.33 11.49 -19.27
C CYS A 6 2.24 11.14 -18.25
N VAL A 7 1.20 10.40 -18.65
CA VAL A 7 0.13 9.95 -17.75
C VAL A 7 0.73 9.20 -16.55
N VAL A 8 1.74 8.36 -16.78
CA VAL A 8 2.51 7.69 -15.72
C VAL A 8 3.10 8.68 -14.72
N HIS A 9 3.65 9.80 -15.19
CA HIS A 9 4.21 10.84 -14.32
C HIS A 9 3.13 11.48 -13.44
N ASN A 10 1.94 11.74 -14.00
CA ASN A 10 0.82 12.25 -13.21
C ASN A 10 0.33 11.23 -12.16
N LEU A 11 0.26 9.94 -12.51
CA LEU A 11 -0.06 8.87 -11.55
C LEU A 11 0.96 8.84 -10.41
N GLN A 12 2.25 8.94 -10.73
CA GLN A 12 3.31 9.01 -9.73
C GLN A 12 3.13 10.23 -8.80
N LEU A 13 2.81 11.41 -9.33
CA LEU A 13 2.55 12.60 -8.52
C LEU A 13 1.37 12.40 -7.56
N VAL A 14 0.28 11.78 -8.03
CA VAL A 14 -0.88 11.47 -7.18
C VAL A 14 -0.47 10.54 -6.03
N VAL A 15 0.28 9.47 -6.32
CA VAL A 15 0.75 8.55 -5.27
C VAL A 15 1.69 9.26 -4.28
N HIS A 16 2.57 10.14 -4.76
CA HIS A 16 3.43 10.95 -3.89
C HIS A 16 2.61 11.83 -2.95
N MET A 17 1.56 12.50 -3.44
CA MET A 17 0.67 13.30 -2.58
C MET A 17 0.00 12.45 -1.49
N VAL A 18 -0.43 11.23 -1.81
CA VAL A 18 -0.99 10.30 -0.82
C VAL A 18 0.04 9.92 0.25
N HIS A 19 1.27 9.64 -0.15
CA HIS A 19 2.36 9.26 0.78
C HIS A 19 2.78 10.41 1.71
N GLU A 20 2.72 11.66 1.27
CA GLU A 20 3.06 12.83 2.08
C GLU A 20 2.00 13.18 3.14
N GLY A 21 0.82 12.56 3.10
CA GLY A 21 -0.19 12.71 4.15
C GLY A 21 0.34 12.26 5.52
N ALA A 22 0.32 13.13 6.53
CA ALA A 22 0.92 12.85 7.85
C ALA A 22 0.42 11.54 8.50
N SER A 23 -0.87 11.21 8.35
CA SER A 23 -1.43 9.95 8.84
C SER A 23 -0.91 8.74 8.06
N VAL A 24 -0.70 8.88 6.75
CA VAL A 24 -0.16 7.83 5.87
C VAL A 24 1.31 7.59 6.20
N LYS A 25 2.11 8.66 6.31
CA LYS A 25 3.52 8.56 6.69
C LYS A 25 3.70 7.85 8.03
N ARG A 26 2.91 8.19 9.04
CA ARG A 26 2.97 7.55 10.37
C ARG A 26 2.69 6.04 10.32
N ILE A 27 1.70 5.60 9.53
CA ILE A 27 1.40 4.17 9.42
C ILE A 27 2.47 3.43 8.61
N LEU A 28 3.03 4.06 7.58
CA LEU A 28 4.14 3.51 6.80
C LEU A 28 5.39 3.34 7.65
N ASP A 29 5.72 4.32 8.50
CA ASP A 29 6.88 4.23 9.39
C ASP A 29 6.76 3.09 10.41
N LYS A 30 5.55 2.84 10.92
CA LYS A 30 5.28 1.67 11.77
C LYS A 30 5.43 0.36 11.00
N ALA A 31 4.90 0.28 9.79
CA ALA A 31 5.06 -0.89 8.92
C ALA A 31 6.54 -1.17 8.64
N ARG A 32 7.32 -0.14 8.32
CA ARG A 32 8.78 -0.23 8.12
C ARG A 32 9.50 -0.70 9.37
N SER A 33 9.11 -0.20 10.55
CA SER A 33 9.70 -0.63 11.83
C SER A 33 9.56 -2.15 12.01
N ILE A 34 8.39 -2.70 11.76
CA ILE A 34 8.14 -4.14 11.88
C ILE A 34 8.92 -4.92 10.83
N VAL A 35 8.88 -4.49 9.57
CA VAL A 35 9.68 -5.12 8.50
C VAL A 35 11.17 -5.17 8.90
N ASN A 36 11.68 -4.07 9.45
CA ASN A 36 13.07 -3.99 9.91
C ASN A 36 13.35 -4.90 11.10
N LEU A 37 12.43 -5.02 12.08
CA LEU A 37 12.58 -5.93 13.21
C LEU A 37 12.68 -7.40 12.75
N PHE A 38 11.77 -7.82 11.87
CA PHE A 38 11.78 -9.17 11.31
C PHE A 38 13.07 -9.45 10.54
N ARG A 39 13.52 -8.51 9.70
CA ARG A 39 14.74 -8.68 8.90
C ARG A 39 16.02 -8.68 9.73
N LYS A 40 16.05 -7.97 10.87
CA LYS A 40 17.18 -7.99 11.82
C LYS A 40 17.26 -9.29 12.61
N SER A 41 16.14 -9.97 12.82
CA SER A 41 16.08 -11.24 13.52
C SER A 41 16.16 -12.41 12.54
N SER A 42 17.31 -13.10 12.53
CA SER A 42 17.49 -14.33 11.75
C SER A 42 16.45 -15.38 12.11
N ILE A 43 16.09 -15.50 13.40
CA ILE A 43 15.08 -16.43 13.89
C ILE A 43 13.70 -16.09 13.34
N ALA A 44 13.29 -14.82 13.37
CA ALA A 44 11.97 -14.42 12.87
C ALA A 44 11.88 -14.56 11.34
N THR A 45 12.95 -14.22 10.63
CA THR A 45 13.03 -14.40 9.18
C THR A 45 12.97 -15.89 8.81
N GLN A 46 13.69 -16.74 9.53
CA GLN A 46 13.67 -18.19 9.32
C GLN A 46 12.27 -18.77 9.58
N LYS A 47 11.61 -18.36 10.66
CA LYS A 47 10.21 -18.76 10.93
C LYS A 47 9.27 -18.33 9.81
N LEU A 48 9.39 -17.11 9.28
CA LEU A 48 8.58 -16.68 8.13
C LEU A 48 8.82 -17.55 6.88
N LEU A 49 10.07 -17.92 6.62
CA LEU A 49 10.41 -18.84 5.53
C LEU A 49 9.80 -20.23 5.73
N GLU A 50 9.84 -20.76 6.95
CA GLU A 50 9.27 -22.08 7.26
C GLU A 50 7.74 -22.10 7.16
N HIS A 51 7.07 -21.04 7.61
CA HIS A 51 5.59 -20.98 7.60
C HIS A 51 5.02 -20.60 6.23
N CYS A 52 5.69 -19.70 5.50
CA CYS A 52 5.13 -19.07 4.30
C CYS A 52 5.99 -19.19 3.05
N GLY A 53 7.23 -19.68 3.15
CA GLY A 53 8.20 -19.69 2.04
C GLY A 53 8.63 -18.30 1.56
N LEU A 54 8.30 -17.25 2.32
CA LEU A 54 8.47 -15.86 1.90
C LEU A 54 9.07 -15.01 3.02
N ILE A 55 9.89 -14.03 2.62
CA ILE A 55 10.40 -12.98 3.51
C ILE A 55 9.66 -11.66 3.31
N LEU A 56 9.76 -10.78 4.31
CA LEU A 56 9.33 -9.39 4.19
C LEU A 56 10.29 -8.58 3.31
N LEU A 57 9.70 -7.66 2.53
CA LEU A 57 10.41 -6.78 1.61
C LEU A 57 10.66 -5.42 2.26
N ASN A 58 11.86 -4.86 2.08
CA ASN A 58 12.12 -3.48 2.46
C ASN A 58 11.59 -2.54 1.37
N ASP A 59 11.24 -1.30 1.75
CA ASP A 59 10.92 -0.28 0.76
C ASP A 59 12.11 0.63 0.44
N CYS A 60 12.05 1.25 -0.73
CA CYS A 60 12.88 2.37 -1.14
C CYS A 60 12.03 3.64 -1.07
N LEU A 61 12.36 4.54 -0.13
CA LEU A 61 11.57 5.74 0.16
C LEU A 61 11.34 6.64 -1.06
N THR A 62 12.25 6.61 -2.02
CA THR A 62 12.19 7.43 -3.25
C THR A 62 11.37 6.79 -4.36
N HIS A 63 10.97 5.52 -4.23
CA HIS A 63 10.26 4.78 -5.27
C HIS A 63 8.98 4.14 -4.72
N TRP A 64 7.85 4.79 -4.98
CA TRP A 64 6.55 4.41 -4.42
C TRP A 64 6.16 2.96 -4.67
N SER A 65 6.54 2.36 -5.82
CA SER A 65 6.21 0.96 -6.11
C SER A 65 6.91 0.00 -5.14
N SER A 66 8.06 0.40 -4.59
CA SER A 66 8.75 -0.38 -3.55
C SER A 66 7.99 -0.32 -2.23
N THR A 67 7.47 0.85 -1.86
CA THR A 67 6.58 1.01 -0.69
C THR A 67 5.28 0.21 -0.87
N PHE A 68 4.65 0.28 -2.04
CA PHE A 68 3.46 -0.52 -2.36
C PHE A 68 3.73 -2.03 -2.24
N ASN A 69 4.83 -2.52 -2.81
CA ASN A 69 5.22 -3.93 -2.73
C ASN A 69 5.53 -4.38 -1.29
N MET A 70 6.14 -3.51 -0.46
CA MET A 70 6.34 -3.76 0.96
C MET A 70 4.99 -3.95 1.67
N ILE A 71 4.03 -3.04 1.46
CA ILE A 71 2.69 -3.13 2.07
C ILE A 71 1.99 -4.40 1.62
N ALA A 72 1.96 -4.67 0.31
CA ALA A 72 1.33 -5.87 -0.25
C ALA A 72 1.92 -7.16 0.34
N ARG A 73 3.26 -7.23 0.48
CA ARG A 73 3.92 -8.38 1.12
C ARG A 73 3.59 -8.49 2.60
N LEU A 74 3.59 -7.37 3.33
CA LEU A 74 3.30 -7.34 4.76
C LEU A 74 1.86 -7.79 5.05
N LEU A 75 0.89 -7.33 4.24
CA LEU A 75 -0.51 -7.76 4.33
C LEU A 75 -0.66 -9.24 4.00
N LYS A 76 0.03 -9.75 2.97
CA LYS A 76 0.02 -11.18 2.63
C LYS A 76 0.55 -12.06 3.76
N LEU A 77 1.53 -11.57 4.51
CA LEU A 77 2.16 -12.29 5.63
C LEU A 77 1.56 -11.93 7.00
N LYS A 78 0.44 -11.19 7.04
CA LYS A 78 -0.16 -10.65 8.27
C LYS A 78 -0.29 -11.69 9.38
N GLU A 79 -0.90 -12.84 9.09
CA GLU A 79 -1.18 -13.85 10.11
C GLU A 79 0.12 -14.41 10.73
N SER A 80 1.10 -14.75 9.91
CA SER A 80 2.39 -15.25 10.39
C SER A 80 3.21 -14.17 11.11
N VAL A 81 3.13 -12.92 10.64
CA VAL A 81 3.76 -11.78 11.30
C VAL A 81 3.16 -11.57 12.68
N CYS A 82 1.83 -11.59 12.81
CA CYS A 82 1.14 -11.47 14.11
C CYS A 82 1.50 -12.63 15.05
N GLN A 83 1.52 -13.86 14.54
CA GLN A 83 1.87 -15.05 15.32
C GLN A 83 3.31 -14.97 15.86
N ILE A 84 4.27 -14.54 15.04
CA ILE A 84 5.68 -14.43 15.43
C ILE A 84 5.89 -13.21 16.34
N ALA A 85 5.21 -12.09 16.09
CA ALA A 85 5.31 -10.89 16.92
C ALA A 85 4.76 -11.09 18.33
N ASN A 86 3.79 -12.01 18.51
CA ASN A 86 3.24 -12.38 19.83
C ASN A 86 4.29 -13.00 20.78
N MET A 87 5.54 -13.20 20.31
CA MET A 87 6.70 -13.60 21.12
C MET A 87 7.37 -12.44 21.88
N GLY A 88 6.77 -11.24 21.89
CA GLY A 88 7.23 -10.09 22.70
C GLY A 88 7.57 -8.83 21.91
N TRP A 89 7.10 -8.69 20.67
CA TRP A 89 7.27 -7.47 19.86
C TRP A 89 5.97 -6.69 19.77
N ASP A 90 6.09 -5.36 19.81
CA ASP A 90 4.96 -4.47 19.52
C ASP A 90 4.59 -4.59 18.03
N GLY A 91 3.47 -5.26 17.76
CA GLY A 91 2.89 -5.37 16.43
C GLY A 91 2.04 -4.16 16.04
N LEU A 92 1.50 -4.17 14.82
CA LEU A 92 0.46 -3.20 14.42
C LEU A 92 -0.85 -3.53 15.13
N LEU A 93 -1.54 -2.48 15.55
CA LEU A 93 -2.91 -2.61 16.06
C LEU A 93 -3.87 -3.06 14.94
N PRO A 94 -5.01 -3.68 15.28
CA PRO A 94 -6.02 -4.05 14.27
C PRO A 94 -6.45 -2.85 13.39
N SER A 95 -6.60 -1.66 14.00
CA SER A 95 -6.94 -0.43 13.27
C SER A 95 -5.83 0.04 12.32
N GLU A 96 -4.57 -0.28 12.63
CA GLU A 96 -3.41 0.04 11.81
C GLU A 96 -3.29 -0.91 10.61
N TRP A 97 -3.55 -2.20 10.83
CA TRP A 97 -3.72 -3.17 9.75
C TRP A 97 -4.83 -2.78 8.79
N GLN A 98 -5.97 -2.32 9.32
CA GLN A 98 -7.07 -1.82 8.48
C GLN A 98 -6.65 -0.61 7.65
N LYS A 99 -5.94 0.36 8.24
CA LYS A 99 -5.41 1.52 7.50
C LYS A 99 -4.43 1.12 6.39
N LEU A 100 -3.54 0.16 6.63
CA LEU A 100 -2.64 -0.36 5.60
C LEU A 100 -3.40 -1.07 4.48
N THR A 101 -4.45 -1.82 4.83
CA THR A 101 -5.32 -2.49 3.85
C THR A 101 -6.04 -1.46 2.98
N SER A 102 -6.65 -0.44 3.60
CA SER A 102 -7.30 0.65 2.86
C SER A 102 -6.32 1.42 1.97
N LEU A 103 -5.10 1.67 2.44
CA LEU A 103 -4.05 2.31 1.64
C LEU A 103 -3.62 1.43 0.46
N HIS A 104 -3.45 0.13 0.69
CA HIS A 104 -3.14 -0.83 -0.37
C HIS A 104 -4.23 -0.84 -1.44
N ASP A 105 -5.50 -0.94 -1.03
CA ASP A 105 -6.64 -1.03 -1.95
C ASP A 105 -6.84 0.29 -2.72
N LEU A 106 -6.55 1.43 -2.09
CA LEU A 106 -6.53 2.72 -2.76
C LEU A 106 -5.48 2.75 -3.88
N LEU A 107 -4.26 2.26 -3.60
CA LEU A 107 -3.11 2.35 -4.50
C LEU A 107 -3.01 1.21 -5.51
N LEU A 108 -3.73 0.10 -5.31
CA LEU A 108 -3.68 -1.08 -6.18
C LEU A 108 -3.94 -0.76 -7.66
N PRO A 109 -5.04 -0.09 -8.05
CA PRO A 109 -5.27 0.20 -9.47
C PRO A 109 -4.23 1.17 -10.04
N PHE A 110 -3.68 2.08 -9.22
CA PHE A 110 -2.57 2.94 -9.64
C PHE A 110 -1.32 2.11 -9.97
N ALA A 111 -1.03 1.06 -9.21
CA ALA A 111 0.08 0.14 -9.46
C ALA A 111 -0.12 -0.67 -10.75
N GLU A 112 -1.32 -1.19 -10.97
CA GLU A 112 -1.66 -1.97 -12.15
C GLU A 112 -1.62 -1.12 -13.43
N HIS A 113 -2.24 0.06 -13.40
CA HIS A 113 -2.22 0.97 -14.55
C HIS A 113 -0.83 1.55 -14.79
N THR A 114 -0.05 1.88 -13.76
CA THR A 114 1.33 2.33 -13.95
C THR A 114 2.18 1.26 -14.63
N LYS A 115 2.06 0.00 -14.20
CA LYS A 115 2.77 -1.13 -14.83
C LYS A 115 2.34 -1.34 -16.29
N THR A 116 1.05 -1.21 -16.57
CA THR A 116 0.49 -1.36 -17.93
C THR A 116 0.97 -0.24 -18.85
N LEU A 117 0.93 1.00 -18.38
CA LEU A 117 1.32 2.19 -19.14
C LEU A 117 2.83 2.33 -19.31
N GLN A 118 3.63 1.72 -18.44
CA GLN A 118 5.08 1.62 -18.59
C GLN A 118 5.52 0.54 -19.58
N SER A 119 4.60 -0.28 -20.11
CA SER A 119 4.94 -1.29 -21.12
C SER A 119 5.14 -0.66 -22.50
N ASP A 120 5.92 -1.34 -23.35
CA ASP A 120 6.18 -0.92 -24.74
C ASP A 120 4.93 -0.96 -25.64
N THR A 121 3.78 -1.40 -25.10
CA THR A 121 2.49 -1.50 -25.79
C THR A 121 1.54 -0.34 -25.47
N MET A 122 2.03 0.73 -24.85
CA MET A 122 1.23 1.90 -24.49
C MET A 122 0.57 2.54 -25.71
N SER A 123 -0.76 2.70 -25.65
CA SER A 123 -1.54 3.50 -26.60
C SER A 123 -2.29 4.61 -25.88
N MET A 124 -2.66 5.68 -26.60
CA MET A 124 -3.48 6.76 -26.03
C MET A 124 -4.83 6.25 -25.52
N ALA A 125 -5.41 5.22 -26.17
CA ALA A 125 -6.64 4.59 -25.71
C ALA A 125 -6.48 3.95 -24.33
N LEU A 126 -5.39 3.21 -24.10
CA LEU A 126 -5.09 2.61 -22.79
C LEU A 126 -4.90 3.68 -21.70
N ALA A 127 -4.30 4.81 -22.06
CA ALA A 127 -4.12 5.93 -21.14
C ALA A 127 -5.47 6.57 -20.73
N VAL A 128 -6.38 6.74 -21.69
CA VAL A 128 -7.73 7.26 -21.42
C VAL A 128 -8.52 6.28 -20.56
N SER A 129 -8.51 4.98 -20.89
CA SER A 129 -9.17 3.95 -20.08
C SER A 129 -8.65 3.95 -18.64
N ALA A 130 -7.32 3.96 -18.46
CA ALA A 130 -6.71 4.01 -17.14
C ALA A 130 -7.13 5.24 -16.33
N LEU A 131 -7.25 6.42 -16.97
CA LEU A 131 -7.71 7.62 -16.28
C LEU A 131 -9.17 7.52 -15.84
N PHE A 132 -10.06 7.03 -16.70
CA PHE A 132 -11.47 6.83 -16.34
C PHE A 132 -11.63 5.81 -15.21
N ASP A 133 -10.93 4.67 -15.30
CA ASP A 133 -10.96 3.63 -14.28
C ASP A 133 -10.48 4.16 -12.92
N LEU A 134 -9.39 4.93 -12.91
CA LEU A 134 -8.85 5.54 -11.69
C LEU A 134 -9.77 6.60 -11.09
N LEU A 135 -10.40 7.44 -11.93
CA LEU A 135 -11.38 8.43 -11.46
C LEU A 135 -12.60 7.75 -10.82
N SER A 136 -13.14 6.73 -11.48
CA SER A 136 -14.26 5.93 -10.93
C SER A 136 -13.86 5.29 -9.60
N HIS A 137 -12.66 4.69 -9.51
CA HIS A 137 -12.15 4.10 -8.28
C HIS A 137 -12.03 5.12 -7.14
N LEU A 138 -11.54 6.33 -7.43
CA LEU A 138 -11.43 7.41 -6.43
C LEU A 138 -12.81 7.86 -5.93
N GLU A 139 -13.80 7.96 -6.81
CA GLU A 139 -15.17 8.29 -6.44
C GLU A 139 -15.78 7.20 -5.54
N ASP A 140 -15.64 5.94 -5.92
CA ASP A 140 -16.10 4.79 -5.13
C ASP A 140 -15.42 4.74 -3.76
N PHE A 141 -14.10 4.97 -3.71
CA PHE A 141 -13.34 4.97 -2.47
C PHE A 141 -13.75 6.13 -1.56
N LYS A 142 -14.03 7.31 -2.13
CA LYS A 142 -14.57 8.46 -1.40
C LYS A 142 -15.92 8.12 -0.78
N GLN A 143 -16.84 7.48 -1.53
CA GLN A 143 -18.15 7.11 -1.00
C GLN A 143 -18.05 6.07 0.13
N LYS A 144 -17.20 5.04 -0.02
CA LYS A 144 -16.93 4.06 1.05
C LYS A 144 -16.37 4.72 2.32
N THR A 145 -15.49 5.70 2.17
CA THR A 145 -14.90 6.46 3.29
C THR A 145 -15.93 7.38 3.98
N LEU A 146 -16.89 7.91 3.23
CA LEU A 146 -17.97 8.74 3.78
C LEU A 146 -19.01 7.88 4.51
N ALA A 147 -19.40 6.74 3.93
CA ALA A 147 -20.35 5.79 4.50
C ALA A 147 -19.88 5.20 5.86
N THR A 148 -18.57 5.01 6.02
CA THR A 148 -17.98 4.56 7.29
C THR A 148 -17.93 5.64 8.36
N LYS A 149 -18.02 6.92 8.01
CA LYS A 149 -18.12 8.04 8.96
C LYS A 149 -19.56 8.31 9.42
N THR A 150 -20.58 7.82 8.68
CA THR A 150 -22.00 8.07 8.97
C THR A 150 -22.69 7.00 9.82
N LEU A 151 -22.01 5.93 10.24
CA LEU A 151 -22.55 5.02 11.27
C LEU A 151 -22.47 5.70 12.65
N PRO A 152 -23.60 6.13 13.23
CA PRO A 152 -23.60 6.90 14.47
C PRO A 152 -23.28 6.01 15.66
N GLN A 153 -22.65 6.61 16.65
CA GLN A 153 -22.63 6.15 18.04
C GLN A 153 -24.07 5.92 18.52
N LEU A 154 -24.55 4.69 18.38
CA LEU A 154 -25.78 4.18 19.00
C LEU A 154 -25.43 2.85 19.64
N HIS A 155 -24.77 2.91 20.79
CA HIS A 155 -24.95 1.96 21.89
C HIS A 155 -24.66 2.74 23.18
N ARG A 156 -25.76 3.13 23.83
CA ARG A 156 -25.81 3.48 25.25
C ARG A 156 -26.10 2.21 26.02
#